data_AF-A0AAW1BGF9-F1
#
_entry.id   AF-A0AAW1BGF9-F1
#
_cell.length_a   1.000
_cell.length_b   1.000
_cell.length_c   1.000
_cell.angle_alpha   90.00
_cell.angle_beta   90.00
_cell.angle_gamma   90.00
#
_symmetry.space_group_name_H-M   'P 1'
#
loop_
_entity.id
_entity.type
_entity.pdbx_description
1 polymer ?
#
loop_
_entity_poly.entity_id
_entity_poly.type
_entity_poly.pdbx_seq_one_letter_code
_entity_poly.pdbx_strand_id
1 'polypeptide(L)'
;MARAINIEQGKEESPATFLQRLKDGLRKYAGADPDDALNVQLVKIQFVTKAWPDIAKKLQKRENWTAESLEVLLREAQKIYVNREEEKVKRDGQRTSRMMAIAVKEVMQVQPERGRGRGWERGRGRGSEFRGRPGMRSRGGMTRGRMVRERGTCFHCGKMGHFKRECPTLASEEQINRMMEEDEDIY
;
A
#
# COMPACT_ATOMS: atom_id res chain seq x y z
N MET A 1 -25.82 7.82 41.94
CA MET A 1 -24.93 7.97 40.77
C MET A 1 -23.49 8.04 41.29
N ALA A 2 -22.62 7.14 40.84
CA ALA A 2 -21.24 7.05 41.33
C ALA A 2 -20.48 8.35 41.01
N ARG A 3 -19.71 8.87 41.98
CA ARG A 3 -18.79 10.00 41.76
C ARG A 3 -17.83 9.61 40.63
N ALA A 4 -17.88 10.34 39.52
CA ALA A 4 -17.00 10.09 38.39
C ALA A 4 -15.55 10.38 38.81
N ILE A 5 -14.71 9.35 38.81
CA ILE A 5 -13.28 9.46 39.06
C ILE A 5 -12.66 10.09 37.81
N ASN A 6 -12.28 11.35 37.89
CA ASN A 6 -11.65 12.06 36.78
C ASN A 6 -10.12 11.89 36.85
N ILE A 7 -9.64 10.68 36.53
CA ILE A 7 -8.21 10.36 36.45
C ILE A 7 -7.87 10.08 34.99
N GLU A 8 -6.89 10.80 34.48
CA GLU A 8 -6.35 10.64 33.12
C GLU A 8 -4.96 10.04 33.16
N GLN A 9 -4.63 9.22 32.16
CA GLN A 9 -3.31 8.64 32.00
C GLN A 9 -2.30 9.74 31.67
N GLY A 10 -1.21 9.82 32.44
CA GLY A 10 -0.10 10.69 32.12
C GLY A 10 0.65 10.26 30.86
N LYS A 11 1.26 11.20 30.14
CA LYS A 11 2.01 10.91 28.90
C LYS A 11 3.08 9.82 29.09
N GLU A 12 3.83 9.86 30.18
CA GLU A 12 4.90 8.89 30.50
C GLU A 12 4.44 7.81 31.50
N GLU A 13 3.14 7.74 31.78
CA GLU A 13 2.58 6.79 32.72
C GLU A 13 2.30 5.45 32.03
N SER A 14 2.85 4.36 32.58
CA SER A 14 2.55 3.03 32.05
C SER A 14 1.06 2.69 32.20
N PRO A 15 0.45 1.94 31.27
CA PRO A 15 -0.95 1.54 31.38
C PRO A 15 -1.27 0.77 32.67
N ALA A 16 -0.31 0.01 33.21
CA ALA A 16 -0.48 -0.70 34.48
C ALA A 16 -0.57 0.26 35.66
N THR A 17 0.31 1.25 35.73
CA THR A 17 0.29 2.29 36.77
C THR A 17 -1.02 3.08 36.72
N PHE A 18 -1.44 3.46 35.52
CA PHE A 18 -2.71 4.15 35.31
C PHE A 18 -3.91 3.32 35.77
N LEU A 19 -3.95 2.03 35.44
CA LEU A 19 -5.01 1.14 35.87
C LEU A 19 -5.08 1.01 37.41
N GLN A 20 -3.92 0.88 38.08
CA GLN A 20 -3.87 0.86 39.54
C GLN A 20 -4.44 2.15 40.14
N ARG A 21 -4.04 3.31 39.59
CA ARG A 21 -4.55 4.61 40.01
C ARG A 21 -6.07 4.75 39.85
N LEU A 22 -6.65 4.16 38.80
CA LEU A 22 -8.10 4.10 38.63
C LEU A 22 -8.76 3.26 39.73
N LYS A 23 -8.24 2.05 39.99
CA LYS A 23 -8.75 1.18 41.06
C LYS A 23 -8.63 1.83 42.43
N ASP A 24 -7.50 2.47 42.73
CA ASP A 24 -7.27 3.17 43.98
C ASP A 24 -8.17 4.41 44.10
N GLY A 25 -8.39 5.14 43.01
CA GLY A 25 -9.34 6.25 42.95
C GLY A 25 -10.76 5.80 43.29
N LEU A 26 -11.17 4.63 42.80
CA LEU A 26 -12.49 4.07 43.07
C LEU A 26 -12.64 3.66 44.54
N ARG A 27 -11.63 3.01 45.11
CA ARG A 27 -11.59 2.69 46.54
C ARG A 27 -11.63 3.96 47.40
N LYS A 28 -10.82 4.96 47.07
CA LYS A 28 -10.64 6.16 47.89
C LYS A 28 -11.81 7.14 47.82
N TYR A 29 -12.35 7.40 46.63
CA TYR A 29 -13.32 8.50 46.42
C TYR A 29 -14.77 8.03 46.33
N ALA A 30 -14.99 6.77 45.98
CA ALA A 30 -16.33 6.17 45.91
C ALA A 30 -16.57 5.10 46.98
N GLY A 31 -15.53 4.62 47.68
CA GLY A 31 -15.65 3.54 48.67
C GLY A 31 -16.08 2.22 48.05
N ALA A 32 -15.91 2.06 46.73
CA ALA A 32 -16.43 0.94 45.96
C ALA A 32 -15.32 -0.06 45.64
N ASP A 33 -15.64 -1.36 45.65
CA ASP A 33 -14.69 -2.42 45.34
C ASP A 33 -14.45 -2.49 43.82
N PRO A 34 -13.22 -2.23 43.33
CA PRO A 34 -12.90 -2.29 41.91
C PRO A 34 -13.01 -3.67 41.28
N ASP A 35 -13.14 -4.74 42.09
CA ASP A 35 -13.24 -6.11 41.60
C ASP A 35 -14.72 -6.61 41.55
N ASP A 36 -15.68 -5.79 41.99
CA ASP A 36 -17.11 -6.02 41.78
C ASP A 36 -17.52 -5.84 40.30
N ALA A 37 -18.49 -6.61 39.82
CA ALA A 37 -18.80 -6.72 38.38
C ALA A 37 -19.14 -5.37 37.71
N LEU A 38 -19.94 -4.53 38.38
CA LEU A 38 -20.31 -3.21 37.86
C LEU A 38 -19.12 -2.25 37.87
N ASN A 39 -18.29 -2.34 38.89
CA ASN A 39 -17.12 -1.50 39.08
C ASN A 39 -15.99 -1.87 38.11
N VAL A 40 -15.79 -3.15 37.82
CA VAL A 40 -14.88 -3.62 36.76
C VAL A 40 -15.29 -3.03 35.42
N GLN A 41 -16.59 -2.99 35.11
CA GLN A 41 -17.08 -2.37 33.86
C GLN A 41 -16.81 -0.86 33.83
N LEU A 42 -17.01 -0.17 34.95
CA LEU A 42 -16.69 1.26 35.07
C LEU A 42 -15.19 1.53 34.89
N VAL A 43 -14.33 0.77 35.57
CA VAL A 43 -12.87 0.84 35.46
C VAL A 43 -12.45 0.58 34.02
N LYS A 44 -13.07 -0.39 33.34
CA LYS A 44 -12.79 -0.68 31.92
C LYS A 44 -13.13 0.51 31.01
N ILE A 45 -14.31 1.10 31.17
CA ILE A 45 -14.72 2.28 30.40
C ILE A 45 -13.77 3.45 30.66
N GLN A 46 -13.42 3.72 31.92
CA GLN A 46 -12.48 4.78 32.27
C GLN A 46 -11.08 4.51 31.73
N PHE A 47 -10.58 3.28 31.85
CA PHE A 47 -9.28 2.88 31.32
C PHE A 47 -9.17 3.15 29.83
N VAL A 48 -10.19 2.81 29.03
CA VAL A 48 -10.16 3.04 27.58
C VAL A 48 -10.35 4.51 27.23
N THR A 49 -11.28 5.21 27.88
CA THR A 49 -11.66 6.59 27.50
C THR A 49 -10.71 7.66 28.05
N LYS A 50 -10.03 7.38 29.17
CA LYS A 50 -9.10 8.31 29.83
C LYS A 50 -7.62 7.92 29.64
N ALA A 51 -7.34 6.87 28.87
CA ALA A 51 -5.99 6.57 28.40
C ALA A 51 -5.45 7.68 27.49
N TRP A 52 -4.13 7.68 27.29
CA TRP A 52 -3.47 8.61 26.38
C TRP A 52 -4.01 8.44 24.94
N PRO A 53 -4.10 9.51 24.12
CA PRO A 53 -4.90 9.47 22.88
C PRO A 53 -4.51 8.41 21.86
N ASP A 54 -3.26 7.99 21.79
CA ASP A 54 -2.80 6.92 20.89
C ASP A 54 -3.28 5.53 21.33
N ILE A 55 -3.24 5.25 22.64
CA ILE A 55 -3.77 4.03 23.25
C ILE A 55 -5.28 4.02 23.15
N ALA A 56 -5.96 5.09 23.59
CA ALA A 56 -7.41 5.21 23.57
C ALA A 56 -7.97 4.98 22.16
N LYS A 57 -7.41 5.64 21.13
CA LYS A 57 -7.83 5.47 19.74
C LYS A 57 -7.65 4.04 19.23
N LYS A 58 -6.56 3.36 19.60
CA LYS A 58 -6.30 1.98 19.17
C LYS A 58 -7.21 0.97 19.86
N LEU A 59 -7.45 1.13 21.17
CA LEU A 59 -8.37 0.26 21.92
C LEU A 59 -9.82 0.44 21.45
N GLN A 60 -10.26 1.69 21.23
CA GLN A 60 -11.62 1.98 20.75
C GLN A 60 -11.89 1.48 19.32
N LYS A 61 -10.84 1.32 18.51
CA LYS A 61 -10.97 0.80 17.13
C LYS A 61 -11.25 -0.70 17.10
N ARG A 62 -10.99 -1.43 18.20
CA ARG A 62 -11.30 -2.86 18.28
C ARG A 62 -12.81 -3.06 18.32
N GLU A 63 -13.30 -4.04 17.59
CA GLU A 63 -14.68 -4.48 17.69
C GLU A 63 -14.93 -5.00 19.11
N ASN A 64 -16.03 -4.57 19.73
CA ASN A 64 -16.49 -5.08 21.03
C ASN A 64 -15.46 -5.08 22.17
N TRP A 65 -14.60 -4.05 22.28
CA TRP A 65 -13.71 -3.88 23.45
C TRP A 65 -14.47 -3.84 24.79
N THR A 66 -15.77 -3.52 24.77
CA THR A 66 -16.67 -3.57 25.92
C THR A 66 -16.97 -4.99 26.40
N ALA A 67 -16.78 -6.01 25.56
CA ALA A 67 -16.92 -7.42 25.90
C ALA A 67 -15.58 -8.06 26.31
N GLU A 68 -14.45 -7.47 25.92
CA GLU A 68 -13.12 -7.94 26.33
C GLU A 68 -12.91 -7.81 27.85
N SER A 69 -12.03 -8.66 28.39
CA SER A 69 -11.59 -8.58 29.78
C SER A 69 -10.63 -7.42 29.99
N LEU A 70 -10.60 -6.89 31.21
CA LEU A 70 -9.70 -5.80 31.59
C LEU A 70 -8.22 -6.17 31.38
N GLU A 71 -7.86 -7.44 31.56
CA GLU A 71 -6.50 -7.95 31.37
C GLU A 71 -6.06 -7.92 29.90
N VAL A 72 -6.95 -8.27 28.97
CA VAL A 72 -6.67 -8.23 27.53
C VAL A 72 -6.43 -6.77 27.11
N LEU A 73 -7.29 -5.86 27.55
CA LEU A 73 -7.13 -4.44 27.27
C LEU A 73 -5.84 -3.87 27.86
N LEU A 74 -5.45 -4.30 29.06
CA LEU A 74 -4.20 -3.89 29.69
C LEU A 74 -2.97 -4.36 28.88
N ARG A 75 -2.93 -5.63 28.46
CA ARG A 75 -1.82 -6.18 27.67
C ARG A 75 -1.65 -5.43 26.35
N GLU A 76 -2.76 -5.09 25.70
CA GLU A 76 -2.75 -4.37 24.42
C GLU A 76 -2.35 -2.91 24.59
N ALA A 77 -2.83 -2.25 25.64
CA ALA A 77 -2.38 -0.92 26.01
C ALA A 77 -0.86 -0.90 26.27
N GLN A 78 -0.34 -1.89 26.99
CA GLN A 78 1.10 -2.02 27.26
C GLN A 78 1.91 -2.19 25.96
N LYS A 79 1.47 -3.06 25.06
CA LYS A 79 2.10 -3.25 23.75
C LYS A 79 2.14 -1.94 22.94
N ILE A 80 1.05 -1.17 22.96
CA ILE A 80 1.00 0.13 22.29
C ILE A 80 1.96 1.12 22.93
N TYR A 81 1.98 1.20 24.27
CA TYR A 81 2.83 2.11 25.02
C TYR A 81 4.32 1.87 24.74
N VAL A 82 4.77 0.61 24.79
CA VAL A 82 6.17 0.25 24.53
C VAL A 82 6.56 0.57 23.09
N ASN A 83 5.69 0.28 22.13
CA ASN A 83 6.00 0.46 20.71
C ASN A 83 5.71 1.88 20.18
N ARG A 84 5.27 2.81 21.03
CA ARG A 84 4.74 4.12 20.58
C ARG A 84 5.77 4.97 19.86
N GLU A 85 7.03 4.95 20.33
CA GLU A 85 8.08 5.80 19.78
C GLU A 85 8.55 5.25 18.44
N GLU A 86 8.71 3.93 18.33
CA GLU A 86 9.05 3.27 17.08
C GLU A 86 7.99 3.50 15.99
N GLU A 87 6.71 3.38 16.35
CA GLU A 87 5.60 3.62 15.43
C GLU A 87 5.54 5.07 14.94
N LYS A 88 5.86 6.02 15.83
CA LYS A 88 5.95 7.44 15.47
C LYS A 88 7.11 7.69 14.51
N VAL A 89 8.30 7.19 14.81
CA VAL A 89 9.48 7.30 13.94
C VAL A 89 9.21 6.68 12.56
N LYS A 90 8.62 5.49 12.51
CA LYS A 90 8.25 4.83 11.24
C LYS A 90 7.23 5.64 10.44
N ARG A 91 6.21 6.18 11.10
CA ARG A 91 5.20 7.02 10.46
C ARG A 91 5.81 8.31 9.91
N ASP A 92 6.64 8.98 10.71
CA ASP A 92 7.28 10.23 10.32
C ASP A 92 8.27 10.00 9.17
N GLY A 93 9.08 8.92 9.23
CA GLY A 93 9.95 8.49 8.14
C GLY A 93 9.18 8.14 6.86
N GLN A 94 8.04 7.48 6.96
CA GLN A 94 7.19 7.20 5.79
C GLN A 94 6.58 8.49 5.22
N ARG A 95 6.20 9.43 6.08
CA ARG A 95 5.60 10.70 5.67
C ARG A 95 6.63 11.60 4.99
N THR A 96 7.85 11.70 5.52
CA THR A 96 8.96 12.43 4.87
C THR A 96 9.36 11.77 3.56
N SER A 97 9.47 10.44 3.51
CA SER A 97 9.74 9.71 2.26
C SER A 97 8.68 9.96 1.19
N ARG A 98 7.38 9.94 1.55
CA ARG A 98 6.29 10.28 0.62
C ARG A 98 6.37 11.72 0.12
N MET A 99 6.66 12.69 1.00
CA MET A 99 6.85 14.09 0.60
C MET A 99 8.05 14.24 -0.34
N MET A 100 9.18 13.59 -0.06
CA MET A 100 10.35 13.59 -0.94
C MET A 100 10.04 12.97 -2.31
N ALA A 101 9.29 11.87 -2.36
CA ALA A 101 8.90 11.25 -3.63
C ALA A 101 8.01 12.18 -4.48
N ILE A 102 7.10 12.93 -3.86
CA ILE A 102 6.26 13.93 -4.55
C ILE A 102 7.14 15.08 -5.08
N ALA A 103 8.02 15.64 -4.24
CA ALA A 103 8.92 16.73 -4.62
C ALA A 103 9.87 16.32 -5.76
N VAL A 104 10.48 15.13 -5.70
CA VAL A 104 11.32 14.60 -6.78
C VAL A 104 10.52 14.44 -8.07
N LYS A 105 9.29 13.94 -8.00
CA LYS A 105 8.41 13.79 -9.17
C LYS A 105 8.04 15.15 -9.79
N GLU A 106 7.92 16.21 -9.00
CA GLU A 106 7.72 17.58 -9.50
C GLU A 106 8.99 18.15 -10.15
N VAL A 107 10.16 17.95 -9.53
CA VAL A 107 11.45 18.41 -10.07
C VAL A 107 11.86 17.64 -11.33
N MET A 108 11.56 16.34 -11.42
CA MET A 108 11.80 15.53 -12.63
C MET A 108 10.79 15.82 -13.77
N GLN A 109 9.72 16.59 -13.51
CA GLN A 109 8.80 17.08 -14.53
C GLN A 109 9.25 18.39 -15.17
N VAL A 110 10.50 18.83 -14.96
CA VAL A 110 11.13 19.85 -15.81
C VAL A 110 11.20 19.30 -17.24
N GLN A 111 10.34 19.85 -18.09
CA GLN A 111 10.22 19.50 -19.51
C GLN A 111 11.60 19.51 -20.20
N PRO A 112 11.90 18.59 -21.14
CA PRO A 112 12.88 18.90 -22.15
C PRO A 112 12.35 20.13 -22.91
N GLU A 113 13.20 21.13 -23.18
CA GLU A 113 12.82 22.29 -23.98
C GLU A 113 12.14 21.84 -25.29
N ARG A 114 10.80 21.85 -25.31
CA ARG A 114 10.04 21.75 -26.54
C ARG A 114 10.17 23.09 -27.21
N GLY A 115 11.08 23.12 -28.18
CA GLY A 115 11.33 24.25 -29.06
C GLY A 115 10.04 24.92 -29.48
N ARG A 116 10.10 26.26 -29.49
CA ARG A 116 9.04 27.16 -29.90
C ARG A 116 8.61 26.88 -31.34
N GLY A 117 7.61 26.03 -31.54
CA GLY A 117 6.84 25.95 -32.78
C GLY A 117 5.53 26.72 -32.61
N ARG A 118 5.58 28.06 -32.74
CA ARG A 118 4.35 28.87 -32.83
C ARG A 118 3.66 28.55 -34.15
N GLY A 119 2.33 28.41 -34.13
CA GLY A 119 1.53 28.27 -35.33
C GLY A 119 1.67 29.47 -36.28
N TRP A 120 1.49 29.21 -37.57
CA TRP A 120 0.99 30.21 -38.51
C TRP A 120 0.14 29.53 -39.59
N GLU A 121 -1.11 29.97 -39.67
CA GLU A 121 -2.11 29.63 -40.66
C GLU A 121 -1.66 29.96 -42.09
N ARG A 122 -1.76 29.00 -43.02
CA ARG A 122 -1.95 29.21 -44.47
C ARG A 122 -2.40 27.85 -45.05
N GLY A 123 -3.61 27.65 -45.55
CA GLY A 123 -4.69 28.58 -45.79
C GLY A 123 -6.00 27.84 -46.05
N ARG A 124 -7.08 28.62 -46.05
CA ARG A 124 -8.39 28.23 -46.53
C ARG A 124 -8.30 28.03 -48.06
N GLY A 125 -8.70 26.86 -48.55
CA GLY A 125 -8.93 26.62 -49.97
C GLY A 125 -10.07 25.62 -50.13
N ARG A 126 -11.27 26.13 -50.42
CA ARG A 126 -12.42 25.36 -50.94
C ARG A 126 -12.20 25.10 -52.44
N GLY A 127 -12.76 24.01 -52.95
CA GLY A 127 -12.93 23.72 -54.40
C GLY A 127 -11.97 22.63 -54.88
N SER A 128 -12.42 21.41 -55.16
CA SER A 128 -13.19 20.96 -56.34
C SER A 128 -12.40 21.04 -57.66
N GLU A 129 -12.42 19.90 -58.36
CA GLU A 129 -12.25 19.71 -59.81
C GLU A 129 -10.88 19.32 -60.40
N PHE A 130 -10.80 18.02 -60.73
CA PHE A 130 -10.09 17.32 -61.80
C PHE A 130 -9.07 18.07 -62.69
N ARG A 131 -7.87 17.47 -62.83
CA ARG A 131 -7.36 16.95 -64.12
C ARG A 131 -5.98 16.27 -64.00
N GLY A 132 -5.86 15.05 -64.54
CA GLY A 132 -4.66 14.64 -65.29
C GLY A 132 -3.71 13.63 -64.64
N ARG A 133 -3.94 12.33 -64.91
CA ARG A 133 -2.86 11.34 -65.11
C ARG A 133 -2.36 11.47 -66.54
N PRO A 134 -1.05 11.57 -66.80
CA PRO A 134 -0.33 10.43 -67.41
C PRO A 134 1.08 10.30 -66.81
N GLY A 135 1.52 9.12 -66.40
CA GLY A 135 2.04 8.15 -67.36
C GLY A 135 3.05 7.24 -66.65
N MET A 136 3.25 6.08 -67.25
CA MET A 136 3.89 4.88 -66.69
C MET A 136 5.31 4.72 -67.24
N ARG A 137 6.16 3.94 -66.52
CA ARG A 137 7.49 3.35 -66.81
C ARG A 137 8.54 3.85 -65.80
N SER A 138 9.39 3.05 -65.16
CA SER A 138 9.64 1.60 -65.15
C SER A 138 10.58 1.31 -63.97
N ARG A 139 10.54 0.06 -63.47
CA ARG A 139 11.63 -0.68 -62.79
C ARG A 139 12.49 0.08 -61.76
N GLY A 140 12.27 -0.25 -60.49
CA GLY A 140 13.25 0.00 -59.44
C GLY A 140 12.75 -0.58 -58.13
N GLY A 141 13.03 -1.87 -57.88
CA GLY A 141 12.81 -2.46 -56.58
C GLY A 141 13.76 -1.82 -55.57
N MET A 142 13.20 -1.12 -54.58
CA MET A 142 13.92 -0.81 -53.35
C MET A 142 13.03 -1.24 -52.19
N THR A 143 13.29 -2.47 -51.76
CA THR A 143 13.33 -2.87 -50.34
C THR A 143 12.70 -1.85 -49.40
N ARG A 144 11.46 -2.10 -48.98
CA ARG A 144 11.00 -1.56 -47.69
C ARG A 144 12.06 -1.95 -46.68
N GLY A 145 12.79 -0.96 -46.20
CA GLY A 145 13.75 -1.09 -45.13
C GLY A 145 13.10 -1.90 -44.03
N ARG A 146 13.50 -3.16 -43.95
CA ARG A 146 13.27 -4.03 -42.82
C ARG A 146 14.01 -3.34 -41.68
N MET A 147 13.34 -2.41 -40.99
CA MET A 147 13.75 -2.04 -39.65
C MET A 147 13.85 -3.38 -38.93
N VAL A 148 15.08 -3.78 -38.63
CA VAL A 148 15.40 -4.92 -37.81
C VAL A 148 14.62 -4.68 -36.54
N ARG A 149 13.44 -5.32 -36.41
CA ARG A 149 12.74 -5.38 -35.14
C ARG A 149 13.70 -6.10 -34.24
N GLU A 150 14.33 -5.36 -33.34
CA GLU A 150 15.08 -5.91 -32.21
C GLU A 150 14.22 -7.02 -31.63
N ARG A 151 14.63 -8.27 -31.83
CA ARG A 151 13.88 -9.42 -31.35
C ARG A 151 13.98 -9.37 -29.83
N GLY A 152 12.92 -8.84 -29.21
CA GLY A 152 12.82 -8.61 -27.78
C GLY A 152 13.03 -9.89 -26.96
N THR A 153 13.13 -9.73 -25.65
CA THR A 153 13.30 -10.83 -24.70
C THR A 153 12.12 -11.82 -24.75
N CYS A 154 12.43 -13.12 -24.74
CA CYS A 154 11.44 -14.17 -24.62
C CYS A 154 10.72 -14.09 -23.27
N PHE A 155 9.38 -14.05 -23.27
CA PHE A 155 8.57 -14.02 -22.04
C PHE A 155 8.46 -15.36 -21.30
N HIS A 156 9.06 -16.45 -21.82
CA HIS A 156 9.13 -17.74 -21.13
C HIS A 156 10.50 -17.93 -20.47
N CYS A 157 11.60 -17.88 -21.25
CA CYS A 157 12.94 -18.15 -20.74
C CYS A 157 13.79 -16.88 -20.46
N GLY A 158 13.28 -15.69 -20.76
CA GLY A 158 13.97 -14.41 -20.55
C GLY A 158 15.09 -14.08 -21.54
N LYS A 159 15.49 -15.00 -22.43
CA LYS A 159 16.61 -14.79 -23.37
C LYS A 159 16.20 -13.90 -24.56
N MET A 160 17.12 -13.04 -25.03
CA MET A 160 16.91 -12.16 -26.19
C MET A 160 17.04 -12.93 -27.51
N GLY A 161 16.45 -12.39 -28.59
CA GLY A 161 16.61 -12.93 -29.93
C GLY A 161 15.47 -13.83 -30.44
N HIS A 162 14.49 -14.17 -29.60
CA HIS A 162 13.29 -14.92 -29.97
C HIS A 162 12.11 -14.57 -29.04
N PHE A 163 10.87 -14.74 -29.52
CA PHE A 163 9.66 -14.58 -28.68
C PHE A 163 9.20 -15.93 -28.11
N LYS A 164 8.26 -15.93 -27.16
CA LYS A 164 7.74 -17.15 -26.50
C LYS A 164 7.36 -18.26 -27.48
N ARG A 165 6.82 -17.93 -28.66
CA ARG A 165 6.41 -18.91 -29.68
C ARG A 165 7.58 -19.61 -30.40
N GLU A 166 8.77 -19.04 -30.34
CA GLU A 166 9.99 -19.54 -30.98
C GLU A 166 11.00 -20.02 -29.92
N CYS A 167 10.51 -20.31 -28.70
CA CYS A 167 11.36 -20.63 -27.57
C CYS A 167 11.82 -22.10 -27.60
N PRO A 168 13.11 -22.39 -27.75
CA PRO A 168 13.60 -23.76 -27.86
C PRO A 168 13.40 -24.58 -26.57
N THR A 169 13.22 -23.92 -25.41
CA THR A 169 12.95 -24.60 -24.14
C THR A 169 11.51 -25.11 -24.02
N LEU A 170 10.56 -24.53 -24.75
CA LEU A 170 9.19 -25.05 -24.81
C LEU A 170 9.13 -26.36 -25.59
N ALA A 171 9.94 -26.51 -26.64
CA ALA A 171 10.02 -27.74 -27.42
C ALA A 171 10.58 -28.92 -26.58
N SER A 172 11.46 -28.64 -25.61
CA SER A 172 11.96 -29.67 -24.69
C SER A 172 10.99 -30.00 -23.55
N GLU A 173 10.19 -29.03 -23.08
CA GLU A 173 9.17 -29.27 -22.04
C GLU A 173 8.03 -30.17 -22.53
N GLU A 174 7.63 -30.05 -23.81
CA GLU A 174 6.62 -30.94 -24.42
C GLU A 174 7.13 -32.38 -24.65
N GLN A 175 8.45 -32.60 -24.69
CA GLN A 175 9.02 -33.96 -24.69
C GLN A 175 9.13 -34.53 -23.28
N ILE A 176 9.51 -33.71 -22.30
CA ILE A 176 9.61 -34.13 -20.89
C ILE A 176 8.23 -34.48 -20.31
N ASN A 177 7.20 -33.68 -20.61
CA ASN A 177 5.83 -33.98 -20.16
C ASN A 177 5.25 -35.23 -20.83
N ARG A 178 5.61 -35.53 -22.08
CA ARG A 178 5.22 -36.78 -22.75
C ARG A 178 5.90 -38.02 -22.16
N MET A 179 7.12 -37.88 -21.64
CA MET A 179 7.84 -39.00 -21.00
C MET A 179 7.37 -39.28 -19.57
N MET A 180 6.74 -38.32 -18.88
CA MET A 180 6.20 -38.51 -17.53
C MET A 180 4.77 -39.09 -17.48
N GLU A 181 4.04 -39.13 -18.60
CA GLU A 181 2.71 -39.77 -18.68
C GLU A 181 2.78 -41.29 -18.92
N GLU A 182 3.95 -41.85 -19.27
CA GLU A 182 4.11 -43.30 -19.53
C GLU A 182 4.58 -44.11 -18.30
N ASP A 183 5.02 -43.45 -17.22
CA ASP A 183 5.52 -44.12 -16.00
C ASP A 183 4.44 -44.30 -14.89
N GLU A 184 3.18 -43.88 -15.12
CA GLU A 184 2.06 -44.09 -14.17
C GLU A 184 1.22 -45.37 -14.42
N ASP A 185 1.56 -46.18 -15.43
CA ASP A 185 0.84 -47.42 -15.79
C ASP A 185 1.63 -48.73 -15.57
N ILE A 186 2.56 -48.76 -14.61
CA ILE A 186 3.15 -50.03 -14.15
C ILE A 186 2.88 -50.21 -12.65
N TYR A 187 1.85 -51.01 -12.42
CA TYR A 187 1.37 -51.55 -11.14
C TYR A 187 2.41 -52.41 -10.43
#